data_AF-A0A7S1U5M9-F1
#
_entry.id   AF-A0A7S1U5M9-F1
#
_cell.length_a   1.000
_cell.length_b   1.000
_cell.length_c   1.000
_cell.angle_alpha   90.00
_cell.angle_beta   90.00
_cell.angle_gamma   90.00
#
_symmetry.space_group_name_H-M   'P 1'
#
loop_
_entity.id
_entity.type
_entity.pdbx_description
1 polymer ?
#
loop_
_entity_poly.entity_id
_entity_poly.type
_entity_poly.pdbx_seq_one_letter_code
_entity_poly.pdbx_strand_id
1 'polypeptide(L)'
;EILDLIARVPAGAEGTTRVNALIDTGALITGYSNEEVARQLLDRGLEWCDGVVFLDAEDRKQVLVRATGRVIPADQCGIPLERRFVFYDHVHCTGMDIKHAVNARAILTLGK
;
A
#
# COMPACT_ATOMS: atom_id res chain seq x y z
N GLU A 1 15.10 5.46 4.40
CA GLU A 1 15.02 3.98 4.41
C GLU A 1 13.96 3.50 3.41
N ILE A 2 13.87 2.23 3.05
CA ILE A 2 13.11 1.69 1.90
C ILE A 2 11.68 2.26 1.70
N LEU A 3 10.94 2.56 2.79
CA LEU A 3 9.61 3.19 2.72
C LEU A 3 9.62 4.60 2.13
N ASP A 4 10.70 5.38 2.31
CA ASP A 4 10.86 6.68 1.66
C ASP A 4 11.01 6.53 0.15
N LEU A 5 11.78 5.53 -0.28
CA LEU A 5 11.98 5.24 -1.70
C LEU A 5 10.65 4.85 -2.34
N ILE A 6 9.87 3.99 -1.67
CA ILE A 6 8.56 3.52 -2.13
C ILE A 6 7.54 4.66 -2.18
N ALA A 7 7.44 5.46 -1.12
CA ALA A 7 6.46 6.54 -1.02
C ALA A 7 6.74 7.69 -2.01
N ARG A 8 7.98 7.79 -2.50
CA ARG A 8 8.46 8.87 -3.38
C ARG A 8 8.87 8.38 -4.77
N VAL A 9 8.50 7.16 -5.16
CA VAL A 9 8.89 6.62 -6.49
C VAL A 9 8.57 7.65 -7.57
N PRO A 10 9.60 8.20 -8.25
CA PRO A 10 9.40 9.28 -9.18
C PRO A 10 8.67 8.79 -10.43
N ALA A 11 8.07 9.75 -11.13
CA ALA A 11 7.64 9.60 -12.49
C ALA A 11 8.73 8.89 -13.33
N GLY A 12 8.40 7.80 -14.02
CA GLY A 12 9.29 7.27 -15.05
C GLY A 12 9.45 8.29 -16.18
N ALA A 13 10.34 8.00 -17.14
CA ALA A 13 10.68 8.89 -18.24
C ALA A 13 9.47 9.35 -19.13
N GLU A 14 8.30 8.73 -18.99
CA GLU A 14 7.06 9.06 -19.72
C GLU A 14 5.99 9.81 -18.88
N GLY A 15 6.37 10.40 -17.74
CA GLY A 15 5.43 11.05 -16.82
C GLY A 15 5.14 10.19 -15.59
N THR A 16 4.28 10.69 -14.68
CA THR A 16 4.08 10.13 -13.33
C THR A 16 3.71 8.64 -13.37
N THR A 17 4.70 7.75 -13.27
CA THR A 17 4.52 6.33 -12.99
C THR A 17 4.01 6.21 -11.56
N ARG A 18 2.70 6.35 -11.41
CA ARG A 18 2.00 6.01 -10.19
C ARG A 18 2.16 4.50 -9.96
N VAL A 19 2.52 4.14 -8.74
CA VAL A 19 2.49 2.77 -8.23
C VAL A 19 1.28 2.62 -7.33
N ASN A 20 0.60 1.49 -7.38
CA ASN A 20 -0.64 1.21 -6.66
C ASN A 20 -0.45 0.17 -5.56
N ALA A 21 0.67 -0.55 -5.56
CA ALA A 21 0.93 -1.55 -4.55
C ALA A 21 2.41 -1.67 -4.19
N LEU A 22 2.67 -2.12 -2.96
CA LEU A 22 3.92 -2.69 -2.51
C LEU A 22 3.66 -4.15 -2.14
N ILE A 23 4.46 -5.06 -2.70
CA ILE A 23 4.44 -6.48 -2.40
C ILE A 23 5.79 -6.82 -1.74
N ASP A 24 5.79 -7.02 -0.43
CA ASP A 24 7.00 -7.28 0.36
C ASP A 24 7.39 -8.77 0.37
N THR A 25 7.59 -9.36 -0.82
CA THR A 25 8.04 -10.77 -0.92
C THR A 25 9.44 -11.03 -0.36
N GLY A 26 10.24 -9.97 -0.17
CA GLY A 26 11.60 -10.06 0.32
C GLY A 26 11.71 -9.94 1.83
N ALA A 27 10.59 -9.75 2.54
CA ALA A 27 10.54 -9.46 3.97
C ALA A 27 11.48 -8.31 4.37
N LEU A 28 11.57 -7.28 3.53
CA LEU A 28 12.44 -6.12 3.76
C LEU A 28 11.77 -5.07 4.67
N ILE A 29 10.44 -5.11 4.80
CA ILE A 29 9.70 -4.25 5.71
C ILE A 29 9.50 -5.00 7.03
N THR A 30 10.37 -4.73 8.00
CA THR A 30 10.37 -5.42 9.31
C THR A 30 10.20 -4.45 10.47
N GLY A 31 9.71 -4.95 11.61
CA GLY A 31 9.54 -4.16 12.83
C GLY A 31 8.32 -3.23 12.83
N TYR A 32 7.42 -3.37 11.85
CA TYR A 32 6.17 -2.61 11.74
C TYR A 32 5.00 -3.57 11.62
N SER A 33 3.88 -3.21 12.24
CA SER A 33 2.57 -3.72 11.85
C SER A 33 2.16 -3.15 10.49
N ASN A 34 1.26 -3.82 9.80
CA ASN A 34 0.77 -3.38 8.50
C ASN A 34 0.09 -2.00 8.55
N GLU A 35 -0.59 -1.67 9.66
CA GLU A 35 -1.16 -0.34 9.88
C GLU A 35 -0.06 0.73 10.00
N GLU A 36 1.03 0.42 10.71
CA GLU A 36 2.17 1.34 10.82
C GLU A 36 2.83 1.55 9.47
N VAL A 37 3.00 0.50 8.66
CA VAL A 37 3.50 0.64 7.27
C VAL A 37 2.57 1.55 6.46
N ALA A 38 1.26 1.33 6.52
CA ALA A 38 0.27 2.16 5.85
C ALA A 38 0.38 3.63 6.24
N ARG A 39 0.54 3.91 7.54
CA ARG A 39 0.72 5.26 8.08
C ARG A 39 2.02 5.89 7.58
N GLN A 40 3.13 5.17 7.69
CA GLN A 40 4.45 5.63 7.22
C GLN A 40 4.45 5.97 5.72
N LEU A 41 3.78 5.16 4.90
CA LEU A 41 3.66 5.40 3.46
C LEU A 41 2.89 6.69 3.15
N LEU A 42 1.80 6.96 3.87
CA LEU A 42 1.03 8.21 3.72
C LEU A 42 1.80 9.42 4.26
N ASP A 43 2.51 9.28 5.38
CA ASP A 43 3.27 10.38 6.01
C ASP A 43 4.50 10.79 5.18
N ARG A 44 5.17 9.82 4.55
CA ARG A 44 6.42 10.04 3.80
C ARG A 44 6.19 10.50 2.35
N GLY A 45 4.99 10.25 1.80
CA GLY A 45 4.67 10.53 0.39
C GLY A 45 3.29 10.01 -0.04
N LEU A 46 3.22 9.38 -1.22
CA LEU A 46 1.97 8.95 -1.87
C LEU A 46 0.90 10.06 -1.95
N GLU A 47 1.29 11.29 -2.32
CA GLU A 47 0.40 12.48 -2.28
C GLU A 47 -0.91 12.32 -3.06
N TRP A 48 -0.92 11.46 -4.08
CA TRP A 48 -2.10 11.16 -4.89
C TRP A 48 -3.10 10.20 -4.23
N CYS A 49 -2.67 9.49 -3.18
CA CYS A 49 -3.40 8.40 -2.55
C CYS A 49 -4.23 8.92 -1.37
N ASP A 50 -5.51 8.55 -1.31
CA ASP A 50 -6.41 8.92 -0.22
C ASP A 50 -6.52 7.84 0.86
N GLY A 51 -6.03 6.63 0.58
CA GLY A 51 -6.00 5.59 1.60
C GLY A 51 -5.19 4.35 1.21
N VAL A 52 -4.57 3.75 2.22
CA VAL A 52 -3.75 2.54 2.06
C VAL A 52 -4.55 1.35 2.54
N VAL A 53 -4.70 0.36 1.67
CA VAL A 53 -5.28 -0.95 1.98
C VAL A 53 -4.19 -1.84 2.57
N PHE A 54 -4.52 -2.54 3.65
CA PHE A 54 -3.61 -3.51 4.30
C PHE A 54 -4.43 -4.61 4.99
N LEU A 55 -3.77 -5.70 5.41
CA LEU A 55 -4.40 -6.70 6.28
C LEU A 55 -4.07 -6.44 7.74
N ASP A 56 -5.08 -6.44 8.61
CA ASP A 56 -4.86 -6.38 10.06
C ASP A 56 -4.43 -7.74 10.63
N ALA A 57 -4.24 -7.80 11.95
CA ALA A 57 -3.78 -9.01 12.65
C ALA A 57 -4.79 -10.17 12.62
N GLU A 58 -6.03 -9.91 12.18
CA GLU A 58 -7.08 -10.91 12.00
C GLU A 58 -7.37 -11.19 10.52
N ASP A 59 -6.41 -10.88 9.63
CA ASP A 59 -6.46 -11.05 8.18
C ASP A 59 -7.61 -10.30 7.48
N ARG A 60 -8.15 -9.27 8.13
CA ARG A 60 -9.23 -8.46 7.56
C ARG A 60 -8.64 -7.34 6.72
N LYS A 61 -9.25 -7.12 5.55
CA LYS A 61 -8.89 -6.03 4.64
C LYS A 61 -9.36 -4.71 5.23
N GLN A 62 -8.40 -3.88 5.61
CA GLN A 62 -8.64 -2.56 6.17
C GLN A 62 -8.14 -1.48 5.22
N VAL A 63 -8.63 -0.25 5.39
CA VAL A 63 -8.14 0.94 4.71
C VAL A 63 -7.85 2.02 5.74
N LEU A 64 -6.60 2.48 5.79
CA LEU A 64 -6.22 3.70 6.50
C LEU A 64 -6.57 4.90 5.62
N VAL A 65 -7.52 5.73 6.06
CA VAL A 65 -7.97 6.92 5.33
C VAL A 65 -7.08 8.11 5.65
N ARG A 66 -6.40 8.67 4.64
CA ARG A 66 -5.47 9.81 4.80
C ARG A 66 -6.13 11.00 5.51
N ALA A 67 -7.31 11.40 5.06
CA ALA A 67 -7.96 12.62 5.53
C ALA A 67 -8.36 12.58 7.02
N THR A 68 -8.58 11.39 7.58
CA THR A 68 -9.12 11.24 8.94
C THR A 68 -8.21 10.46 9.88
N GLY A 69 -7.21 9.75 9.34
CA GLY A 69 -6.37 8.81 10.09
C GLY A 69 -7.14 7.57 10.60
N ARG A 70 -8.40 7.39 10.21
CA ARG A 70 -9.23 6.27 10.64
C ARG A 70 -8.96 5.03 9.80
N VAL A 71 -9.00 3.88 10.45
CA VAL A 71 -9.01 2.57 9.81
C VAL A 71 -10.47 2.11 9.68
N ILE A 72 -10.86 1.70 8.47
CA ILE A 72 -12.21 1.17 8.19
C ILE A 72 -12.12 -0.09 7.33
N PRO A 73 -13.13 -0.99 7.39
CA PRO A 73 -13.20 -2.14 6.50
C PRO A 73 -13.15 -1.75 5.02
N ALA A 74 -12.40 -2.48 4.21
CA ALA A 74 -12.17 -2.14 2.81
C ALA A 74 -13.41 -2.22 1.91
N ASP A 75 -14.38 -3.04 2.30
CA ASP A 75 -15.69 -3.18 1.66
C ASP A 75 -16.65 -2.02 1.99
N GLN A 76 -16.40 -1.30 3.08
CA GLN A 76 -17.13 -0.09 3.49
C GLN A 76 -16.41 1.20 3.05
N CYS A 77 -15.22 1.09 2.46
CA CYS A 77 -14.44 2.23 2.04
C CYS A 77 -14.92 2.76 0.67
N GLY A 78 -15.26 4.05 0.61
CA GLY A 78 -15.71 4.74 -0.61
C GLY A 78 -14.59 5.33 -1.48
N ILE A 79 -13.32 5.21 -1.09
CA ILE A 79 -12.20 5.76 -1.88
C ILE A 79 -12.13 5.03 -3.23
N PRO A 80 -12.06 5.70 -4.40
CA PRO A 80 -11.92 5.01 -5.68
C PRO A 80 -10.63 4.15 -5.76
N LEU A 81 -10.65 3.04 -6.49
CA LEU A 81 -9.50 2.11 -6.57
C LEU A 81 -8.22 2.80 -7.07
N GLU A 82 -8.36 3.79 -7.94
CA GLU A 82 -7.27 4.58 -8.54
C GLU A 82 -6.61 5.54 -7.54
N ARG A 83 -7.28 5.78 -6.40
CA ARG A 83 -6.80 6.61 -5.29
C ARG A 83 -6.41 5.78 -4.07
N ARG A 84 -6.40 4.45 -4.19
CA ARG A 84 -5.90 3.51 -3.17
C ARG A 84 -4.49 3.04 -3.49
N PHE A 85 -3.70 2.84 -2.44
CA PHE A 85 -2.45 2.08 -2.49
C PHE A 85 -2.62 0.81 -1.66
N VAL A 86 -2.03 -0.31 -2.04
CA VAL A 86 -2.16 -1.57 -1.31
C VAL A 86 -0.80 -2.04 -0.81
N PHE A 87 -0.71 -2.36 0.47
CA PHE A 87 0.45 -3.01 1.05
C PHE A 87 0.15 -4.50 1.27
N TYR A 88 0.96 -5.37 0.67
CA TYR A 88 1.01 -6.79 0.94
C TYR A 88 2.29 -7.08 1.72
N ASP A 89 2.14 -7.55 2.95
CA ASP A 89 3.28 -8.06 3.72
C ASP A 89 3.73 -9.42 3.19
N HIS A 90 4.87 -9.90 3.70
CA HIS A 90 5.43 -11.19 3.30
C HIS A 90 4.49 -12.39 3.53
N VAL A 91 3.76 -12.43 4.64
CA VAL A 91 2.89 -13.56 5.01
C VAL A 91 1.65 -13.62 4.11
N HIS A 92 1.17 -12.47 3.66
CA HIS A 92 -0.08 -12.28 2.94
C HIS A 92 0.13 -11.98 1.45
N CYS A 93 1.24 -12.44 0.88
CA CYS A 93 1.52 -12.32 -0.56
C CYS A 93 0.66 -13.25 -1.45
N THR A 94 0.01 -14.27 -0.87
CA THR A 94 -0.78 -15.27 -1.63
C THR A 94 -2.17 -15.50 -1.05
N GLY A 95 -3.13 -15.89 -1.91
CA GLY A 95 -4.47 -16.30 -1.48
C GLY A 95 -5.46 -15.17 -1.19
N MET A 96 -5.04 -13.91 -1.37
CA MET A 96 -5.86 -12.73 -1.05
C MET A 96 -6.36 -11.99 -2.29
N ASP A 97 -7.69 -11.87 -2.40
CA ASP A 97 -8.35 -11.07 -3.44
C ASP A 97 -8.55 -9.62 -2.96
N ILE A 98 -7.65 -8.72 -3.35
CA ILE A 98 -7.80 -7.27 -3.16
C ILE A 98 -7.98 -6.63 -4.54
N LYS A 99 -9.06 -5.87 -4.70
CA LYS A 99 -9.39 -5.21 -5.96
C LYS A 99 -8.41 -4.07 -6.25
N HIS A 100 -7.98 -3.97 -7.51
CA HIS A 100 -7.08 -2.95 -8.03
C HIS A 100 -7.68 -2.21 -9.22
N ALA A 101 -7.12 -1.04 -9.53
CA ALA A 101 -7.34 -0.40 -10.83
C ALA A 101 -6.81 -1.30 -11.96
N VAL A 102 -7.44 -1.24 -13.14
CA VAL A 102 -7.11 -2.13 -14.29
C VAL A 102 -5.64 -2.01 -14.73
N ASN A 103 -5.06 -0.83 -14.57
CA ASN A 103 -3.67 -0.52 -14.94
C ASN A 103 -2.74 -0.41 -13.72
N ALA A 104 -3.09 -1.04 -12.60
CA ALA A 104 -2.31 -0.98 -11.37
C ALA A 104 -0.88 -1.49 -11.56
N ARG A 105 0.09 -0.76 -11.00
CA ARG A 105 1.51 -1.11 -11.01
C ARG A 105 1.99 -1.39 -9.59
N ALA A 106 2.81 -2.42 -9.40
CA ALA A 106 3.32 -2.78 -8.08
C ALA A 106 4.85 -2.61 -8.01
N ILE A 107 5.33 -2.26 -6.82
CA ILE A 107 6.72 -2.42 -6.42
C ILE A 107 6.83 -3.78 -5.74
N LEU A 108 7.85 -4.55 -6.10
CA LEU A 108 8.15 -5.85 -5.49
C LEU A 108 9.51 -5.75 -4.80
N THR A 109 9.59 -6.19 -3.54
CA THR A 109 10.87 -6.37 -2.86
C THR A 109 11.42 -7.76 -3.14
N LEU A 110 12.70 -7.89 -3.44
CA LEU A 110 13.36 -9.20 -3.57
C LEU A 110 14.30 -9.42 -2.38
N GLY A 111 14.11 -10.54 -1.69
CA GLY A 111 15.04 -11.02 -0.66
C GLY A 111 16.28 -11.66 -1.28
N LYS A 112 17.32 -11.84 -0.46
CA LYS A 112 18.56 -12.51 -0.86
C LYS A 112 18.52 -14.01 -0.55
#